data_AF-A0A1T4K6J0-F1
#
_entry.id   AF-A0A1T4K6J0-F1
#
_cell.length_a   1.000
_cell.length_b   1.000
_cell.length_c   1.000
_cell.angle_alpha   90.00
_cell.angle_beta   90.00
_cell.angle_gamma   90.00
#
_symmetry.space_group_name_H-M   'P 1'
#
loop_
_entity.id
_entity.type
_entity.pdbx_description
1 polymer ?
#
loop_
_entity_poly.entity_id
_entity_poly.type
_entity_poly.pdbx_seq_one_letter_code
_entity_poly.pdbx_strand_id
1 'polypeptide(L)'
;MRQKLILIFLILILVFSSVAIAKDKVDRKDKLTTLQSKLTKVTNPGKKVEILKELGRLYHQEAALGNEKAVPKAIKSLKKAKNIKNTPTIRAWYGSALTLKGRYAFALGKIYYSKKGIKILDQAVKASPNNIETRLVRGVNSLYLPDFIFHRLDLAKKDLNYIIKTANKHPQKVRDGQLVTAYLNLGKYYQKKEKFKLAIEAWEEVISFDVNQTQSERAKKYIKELQTTSED
;
A
#
# COMPACT_ATOMS: atom_id res chain seq x y z
N MET A 1 1.48 -18.31 -37.27
CA MET A 1 0.26 -18.23 -36.43
C MET A 1 0.57 -17.94 -34.96
N ARG A 2 1.48 -18.68 -34.32
CA ARG A 2 1.82 -18.57 -32.89
C ARG A 2 2.22 -17.14 -32.44
N GLN A 3 3.07 -16.44 -33.19
CA GLN A 3 3.45 -15.04 -32.89
C GLN A 3 2.28 -14.03 -33.01
N LYS A 4 1.38 -14.20 -33.99
CA LYS A 4 0.20 -13.33 -34.15
C LYS A 4 -0.82 -13.53 -33.02
N LEU A 5 -1.00 -14.78 -32.57
CA LEU A 5 -1.82 -15.11 -31.39
C LEU A 5 -1.23 -14.52 -30.10
N ILE A 6 0.09 -14.59 -29.91
CA ILE A 6 0.80 -13.96 -28.78
C ILE A 6 0.61 -12.43 -28.82
N LEU A 7 0.75 -11.79 -29.98
CA LEU A 7 0.58 -10.34 -30.12
C LEU A 7 -0.86 -9.87 -29.82
N ILE A 8 -1.87 -10.59 -30.29
CA ILE A 8 -3.29 -10.28 -30.02
C ILE A 8 -3.59 -10.44 -28.51
N PHE A 9 -3.08 -11.50 -27.88
CA PHE A 9 -3.23 -11.72 -26.44
C PHE A 9 -2.53 -10.63 -25.61
N LEU A 10 -1.37 -10.14 -26.07
CA LEU A 10 -0.64 -9.03 -25.45
C LEU A 10 -1.40 -7.70 -25.51
N ILE A 11 -2.02 -7.40 -26.65
CA ILE A 11 -2.84 -6.18 -26.82
C ILE A 11 -4.07 -6.24 -25.91
N LEU A 12 -4.74 -7.39 -25.82
CA LEU A 12 -5.89 -7.58 -24.93
C LEU A 12 -5.50 -7.36 -23.45
N ILE A 13 -4.42 -7.96 -22.95
CA ILE A 13 -3.95 -7.77 -21.57
C ILE A 13 -3.64 -6.28 -21.29
N LEU A 14 -2.99 -5.58 -22.23
CA LEU A 14 -2.67 -4.16 -22.07
C LEU A 14 -3.92 -3.29 -22.01
N VAL A 15 -4.91 -3.52 -22.88
CA VAL A 15 -6.18 -2.78 -22.87
C VAL A 15 -6.96 -3.05 -21.57
N PHE A 16 -7.10 -4.30 -21.15
CA PHE A 16 -7.79 -4.64 -19.89
C PHE A 16 -7.10 -4.05 -18.65
N SER A 17 -5.77 -4.07 -18.60
CA SER A 17 -5.01 -3.47 -17.50
C SER A 17 -5.24 -1.95 -17.39
N SER A 18 -5.32 -1.25 -18.53
CA SER A 18 -5.56 0.19 -18.56
C SER A 18 -6.97 0.57 -18.07
N VAL A 19 -7.98 -0.25 -18.40
CA VAL A 19 -9.37 -0.04 -17.98
C VAL A 19 -9.54 -0.25 -16.46
N ALA A 20 -8.96 -1.31 -15.90
CA ALA A 20 -9.04 -1.58 -14.46
C ALA A 20 -8.36 -0.47 -13.63
N ILE A 21 -7.22 0.05 -14.09
CA ILE A 21 -6.52 1.17 -13.45
C ILE A 21 -7.31 2.47 -13.56
N ALA A 22 -7.91 2.74 -14.73
CA ALA A 22 -8.75 3.92 -14.94
C ALA A 22 -9.98 3.91 -14.04
N LYS A 23 -10.67 2.76 -13.94
CA LYS A 23 -11.83 2.58 -13.06
C LYS A 23 -11.48 2.81 -11.59
N ASP A 24 -10.41 2.19 -11.07
CA ASP A 24 -9.94 2.38 -9.69
C ASP A 24 -9.59 3.86 -9.39
N LYS A 25 -9.06 4.59 -10.38
CA LYS A 25 -8.82 6.03 -10.24
C LYS A 25 -10.13 6.84 -10.12
N VAL A 26 -11.14 6.51 -10.93
CA VAL A 26 -12.47 7.15 -10.87
C VAL A 26 -13.14 6.85 -9.53
N ASP A 27 -13.19 5.58 -9.12
CA ASP A 27 -13.80 5.13 -7.86
C ASP A 27 -13.18 5.83 -6.65
N ARG A 28 -11.84 6.00 -6.63
CA ARG A 28 -11.17 6.75 -5.56
C ARG A 28 -11.54 8.22 -5.55
N LYS A 29 -11.66 8.87 -6.71
CA LYS A 29 -12.05 10.28 -6.82
C LYS A 29 -13.47 10.49 -6.28
N ASP A 30 -14.38 9.59 -6.62
CA ASP A 30 -15.78 9.65 -6.17
C ASP A 30 -15.89 9.40 -4.66
N LYS A 31 -15.10 8.45 -4.14
CA LYS A 31 -15.02 8.17 -2.71
C LYS A 31 -14.44 9.37 -1.93
N LEU A 32 -13.41 10.03 -2.46
CA LEU A 32 -12.86 11.25 -1.87
C LEU A 32 -13.92 12.36 -1.78
N THR A 33 -14.60 12.66 -2.89
CA THR A 33 -15.68 13.66 -2.95
C THR A 33 -16.79 13.34 -1.95
N THR A 34 -17.24 12.09 -1.91
CA THR A 34 -18.27 11.61 -0.98
C THR A 34 -17.85 11.79 0.48
N LEU A 35 -16.62 11.41 0.83
CA LEU A 35 -16.13 11.54 2.20
C LEU A 35 -15.91 13.00 2.61
N GLN A 36 -15.50 13.87 1.69
CA GLN A 36 -15.41 15.31 1.93
C GLN A 36 -16.80 15.90 2.25
N SER A 37 -17.82 15.55 1.47
CA SER A 37 -19.20 15.96 1.73
C SER A 37 -19.73 15.41 3.06
N LYS A 38 -19.44 14.15 3.40
CA LYS A 38 -19.79 13.58 4.71
C LYS A 38 -19.08 14.30 5.86
N LEU A 39 -17.83 14.72 5.67
CA LEU A 39 -17.04 15.42 6.69
C LEU A 39 -17.62 16.79 7.05
N THR A 40 -18.27 17.50 6.12
CA THR A 40 -18.89 18.80 6.41
C THR A 40 -20.18 18.68 7.21
N LYS A 41 -20.89 17.55 7.06
CA LYS A 41 -22.19 17.29 7.72
C LYS A 41 -22.08 16.53 9.03
N VAL A 42 -20.95 15.84 9.28
CA VAL A 42 -20.81 14.96 10.46
C VAL A 42 -20.58 15.76 11.75
N THR A 43 -21.46 15.54 12.73
CA THR A 43 -21.35 16.12 14.08
C THR A 43 -20.73 15.14 15.08
N ASN A 44 -21.02 13.84 14.95
CA ASN A 44 -20.51 12.81 15.84
C ASN A 44 -18.96 12.68 15.76
N PRO A 45 -18.22 12.86 16.88
CA PRO A 45 -16.76 12.81 16.87
C PRO A 45 -16.18 11.47 16.41
N GLY A 46 -16.78 10.35 16.80
CA GLY A 46 -16.33 9.00 16.40
C GLY A 46 -16.41 8.79 14.89
N LYS A 47 -17.58 9.11 14.28
CA LYS A 47 -17.76 9.05 12.82
C LYS A 47 -16.81 10.01 12.10
N LYS A 48 -16.58 11.20 12.68
CA LYS A 48 -15.63 12.19 12.14
C LYS A 48 -14.20 11.65 12.10
N VAL A 49 -13.75 10.92 13.13
CA VAL A 49 -12.43 10.27 13.13
C VAL A 49 -12.31 9.26 12.01
N GLU A 50 -13.30 8.38 11.83
CA GLU A 50 -13.25 7.36 10.78
C GLU A 50 -13.24 7.98 9.37
N ILE A 51 -14.04 9.02 9.14
CA ILE A 51 -14.02 9.77 7.87
C ILE A 51 -12.65 10.41 7.62
N LEU A 52 -12.06 11.06 8.63
CA LEU A 52 -10.74 11.69 8.52
C LEU A 52 -9.63 10.65 8.31
N LYS A 53 -9.69 9.50 8.98
CA LYS A 53 -8.76 8.38 8.77
C LYS A 53 -8.85 7.92 7.32
N GLU A 54 -10.05 7.66 6.80
CA GLU A 54 -10.23 7.16 5.44
C GLU A 54 -9.83 8.17 4.38
N LEU A 55 -10.17 9.46 4.54
CA LEU A 55 -9.66 10.53 3.68
C LEU A 55 -8.13 10.56 3.69
N GLY A 56 -7.54 10.42 4.87
CA GLY A 56 -6.10 10.30 5.06
C GLY A 56 -5.47 9.17 4.25
N ARG A 57 -6.09 7.99 4.29
CA ARG A 57 -5.66 6.79 3.56
C ARG A 57 -5.75 6.96 2.05
N LEU A 58 -6.86 7.52 1.55
CA LEU A 58 -7.06 7.74 0.12
C LEU A 58 -6.08 8.78 -0.44
N TYR A 59 -5.88 9.92 0.26
CA TYR A 59 -4.86 10.88 -0.15
C TYR A 59 -3.44 10.30 -0.05
N HIS A 60 -3.18 9.46 0.95
CA HIS A 60 -1.91 8.74 1.03
C HIS A 60 -1.71 7.83 -0.19
N GLN A 61 -2.74 7.09 -0.62
CA GLN A 61 -2.69 6.26 -1.81
C GLN A 61 -2.43 7.09 -3.08
N GLU A 62 -3.12 8.21 -3.25
CA GLU A 62 -2.87 9.15 -4.36
C GLU A 62 -1.42 9.65 -4.37
N ALA A 63 -0.88 10.02 -3.21
CA ALA A 63 0.52 10.43 -3.09
C ALA A 63 1.50 9.28 -3.38
N ALA A 64 1.17 8.06 -2.96
CA ALA A 64 1.98 6.89 -3.28
C ALA A 64 2.03 6.61 -4.80
N LEU A 65 0.95 6.92 -5.51
CA LEU A 65 0.80 6.82 -6.97
C LEU A 65 1.39 8.01 -7.75
N GLY A 66 2.01 8.99 -7.07
CA GLY A 66 2.72 10.09 -7.72
C GLY A 66 2.07 11.47 -7.54
N ASN A 67 0.86 11.57 -7.00
CA ASN A 67 0.20 12.85 -6.77
C ASN A 67 0.76 13.57 -5.55
N GLU A 68 1.85 14.32 -5.73
CA GLU A 68 2.51 15.08 -4.66
C GLU A 68 1.54 15.99 -3.88
N LYS A 69 0.61 16.64 -4.59
CA LYS A 69 -0.38 17.55 -3.99
C LYS A 69 -1.31 16.84 -2.98
N ALA A 70 -1.36 15.50 -2.99
CA ALA A 70 -2.12 14.72 -2.01
C ALA A 70 -1.39 14.54 -0.67
N VAL A 71 -0.06 14.68 -0.62
CA VAL A 71 0.74 14.55 0.62
C VAL A 71 0.25 15.46 1.75
N PRO A 72 0.14 16.80 1.55
CA PRO A 72 -0.34 17.68 2.61
C PRO A 72 -1.79 17.37 3.03
N LYS A 73 -2.63 16.90 2.11
CA LYS A 73 -4.01 16.50 2.41
C LYS A 73 -4.07 15.24 3.28
N ALA A 74 -3.26 14.23 2.97
CA ALA A 74 -3.13 13.02 3.78
C ALA A 74 -2.68 13.36 5.22
N ILE A 75 -1.59 14.13 5.34
CA ILE A 75 -1.05 14.56 6.64
C ILE A 75 -2.08 15.36 7.43
N LYS A 76 -2.79 16.31 6.80
CA LYS A 76 -3.80 17.15 7.44
C LYS A 76 -4.95 16.30 7.98
N SER A 77 -5.51 15.40 7.17
CA SER A 77 -6.63 14.55 7.59
C SER A 77 -6.23 13.60 8.73
N LEU A 78 -5.07 12.94 8.60
CA LEU A 78 -4.58 12.00 9.62
C LEU A 78 -4.17 12.69 10.92
N LYS A 79 -3.58 13.90 10.85
CA LYS A 79 -3.29 14.71 12.03
C LYS A 79 -4.58 15.11 12.76
N LYS A 80 -5.62 15.54 12.02
CA LYS A 80 -6.93 15.84 12.61
C LYS A 80 -7.56 14.61 13.27
N ALA A 81 -7.56 13.46 12.59
CA ALA A 81 -8.05 12.19 13.15
C ALA A 81 -7.31 11.85 14.47
N LYS A 82 -5.97 11.94 14.46
CA LYS A 82 -5.10 11.66 15.61
C LYS A 82 -5.37 12.57 16.80
N ASN A 83 -5.66 13.84 16.54
CA ASN A 83 -5.94 14.82 17.59
C ASN A 83 -7.30 14.58 18.27
N ILE A 84 -8.27 14.01 17.56
CA ILE A 84 -9.56 13.61 18.15
C ILE A 84 -9.43 12.26 18.86
N LYS A 85 -8.78 11.27 18.22
CA LYS A 85 -8.52 9.94 18.80
C LYS A 85 -7.16 9.41 18.35
N ASN A 86 -6.24 9.25 19.29
CA ASN A 86 -4.86 8.86 19.00
C ASN A 86 -4.68 7.32 19.04
N THR A 87 -5.30 6.61 18.09
CA THR A 87 -5.14 5.15 17.98
C THR A 87 -3.85 4.75 17.27
N PRO A 88 -3.29 3.55 17.54
CA PRO A 88 -2.12 3.04 16.83
C PRO A 88 -2.30 2.99 15.30
N THR A 89 -3.46 2.60 14.78
CA THR A 89 -3.71 2.56 13.33
C THR A 89 -3.66 3.95 12.70
N ILE A 90 -4.19 4.97 13.39
CA ILE A 90 -4.12 6.36 12.90
C ILE A 90 -2.67 6.87 12.94
N ARG A 91 -1.92 6.55 14.01
CA ARG A 91 -0.49 6.85 14.08
C ARG A 91 0.27 6.20 12.93
N ALA A 92 0.02 4.93 12.62
CA ALA A 92 0.70 4.23 11.54
C ALA A 92 0.48 4.93 10.19
N TRP A 93 -0.77 5.22 9.84
CA TRP A 93 -1.07 5.96 8.61
C TRP A 93 -0.44 7.35 8.60
N TYR A 94 -0.48 8.07 9.73
CA TYR A 94 0.15 9.38 9.86
C TYR A 94 1.68 9.32 9.66
N GLY A 95 2.34 8.33 10.26
CA GLY A 95 3.77 8.06 10.07
C GLY A 95 4.09 7.75 8.61
N SER A 96 3.28 6.91 7.96
CA SER A 96 3.45 6.60 6.53
C SER A 96 3.27 7.83 5.63
N ALA A 97 2.31 8.70 5.92
CA ALA A 97 2.16 9.96 5.18
C ALA A 97 3.36 10.92 5.37
N LEU A 98 4.01 10.88 6.54
CA LEU A 98 5.24 11.64 6.77
C LEU A 98 6.43 11.08 5.98
N THR A 99 6.58 9.77 5.82
CA THR A 99 7.66 9.26 4.95
C THR A 99 7.42 9.61 3.48
N LEU A 100 6.16 9.66 3.03
CA LEU A 100 5.83 10.19 1.70
C LEU A 100 6.22 11.67 1.56
N LYS A 101 6.05 12.49 2.60
CA LYS A 101 6.61 13.85 2.61
C LYS A 101 8.13 13.85 2.43
N GLY A 102 8.83 12.86 2.97
CA GLY A 102 10.26 12.65 2.74
C GLY A 102 10.61 12.41 1.26
N ARG A 103 9.77 11.68 0.50
CA ARG A 103 9.99 11.44 -0.94
C ARG A 103 10.08 12.75 -1.73
N TYR A 104 9.20 13.71 -1.43
CA TYR A 104 9.05 14.97 -2.16
C TYR A 104 9.82 16.15 -1.53
N ALA A 105 10.43 15.96 -0.36
CA ALA A 105 11.18 17.02 0.30
C ALA A 105 12.54 17.28 -0.38
N PHE A 106 13.06 18.50 -0.20
CA PHE A 106 14.41 18.85 -0.65
C PHE A 106 15.48 18.45 0.39
N ALA A 107 16.63 17.97 -0.10
CA ALA A 107 17.85 17.69 0.68
C ALA A 107 17.59 17.02 2.05
N LEU A 108 18.02 17.65 3.15
CA LEU A 108 17.91 17.13 4.52
C LEU A 108 16.46 16.86 4.95
N GLY A 109 15.49 17.54 4.33
CA GLY A 109 14.06 17.28 4.53
C GLY A 109 13.69 15.82 4.22
N LYS A 110 14.34 15.19 3.22
CA LYS A 110 14.07 13.79 2.84
C LYS A 110 14.31 12.85 4.02
N ILE A 111 15.48 12.98 4.64
CA ILE A 111 15.90 12.16 5.78
C ILE A 111 15.08 12.52 7.01
N TYR A 112 14.88 13.81 7.30
CA TYR A 112 14.11 14.27 8.46
C TYR A 112 12.69 13.67 8.48
N TYR A 113 11.93 13.84 7.40
CA TYR A 113 10.55 13.37 7.34
C TYR A 113 10.46 11.84 7.32
N SER A 114 11.41 11.17 6.65
CA SER A 114 11.49 9.70 6.67
C SER A 114 11.74 9.17 8.08
N LYS A 115 12.78 9.65 8.78
CA LYS A 115 13.08 9.24 10.17
C LYS A 115 11.92 9.54 11.12
N LYS A 116 11.26 10.69 10.98
CA LYS A 116 10.08 11.06 11.78
C LYS A 116 8.91 10.10 11.56
N GLY A 117 8.60 9.78 10.30
CA GLY A 117 7.56 8.82 9.95
C GLY A 117 7.85 7.42 10.45
N ILE A 118 9.09 6.95 10.27
CA ILE A 118 9.62 5.66 10.76
C ILE A 118 9.42 5.53 12.26
N LYS A 119 9.85 6.52 13.05
CA LYS A 119 9.69 6.51 14.53
C LYS A 119 8.23 6.33 14.94
N ILE A 120 7.31 7.02 14.26
CA ILE A 120 5.88 6.94 14.55
C ILE A 120 5.32 5.55 14.20
N LEU A 121 5.74 4.96 13.07
CA LEU A 121 5.34 3.62 12.66
C LEU A 121 5.78 2.56 13.69
N ASP A 122 7.02 2.65 14.18
CA ASP A 122 7.53 1.71 15.17
C ASP A 122 6.82 1.82 16.51
N GLN A 123 6.54 3.05 16.96
CA GLN A 123 5.73 3.28 18.15
C GLN A 123 4.30 2.77 17.98
N ALA A 124 3.72 2.87 16.78
CA ALA A 124 2.39 2.36 16.50
C ALA A 124 2.32 0.83 16.59
N VAL A 125 3.29 0.12 15.98
CA VAL A 125 3.34 -1.35 16.08
C VAL A 125 3.71 -1.79 17.50
N LYS A 126 4.64 -1.12 18.19
CA LYS A 126 4.96 -1.42 19.60
C LYS A 126 3.71 -1.34 20.50
N ALA A 127 2.84 -0.35 20.27
CA ALA A 127 1.61 -0.18 21.04
C ALA A 127 0.48 -1.14 20.63
N SER A 128 0.56 -1.80 19.48
CA SER A 128 -0.47 -2.72 18.98
C SER A 128 0.15 -3.86 18.16
N PRO A 129 0.97 -4.71 18.80
CA PRO A 129 1.83 -5.65 18.09
C PRO A 129 1.05 -6.69 17.29
N ASN A 130 -0.23 -6.92 17.57
CA ASN A 130 -1.04 -7.90 16.85
C ASN A 130 -2.02 -7.27 15.85
N ASN A 131 -2.02 -5.95 15.70
CA ASN A 131 -2.94 -5.27 14.81
C ASN A 131 -2.48 -5.39 13.34
N ILE A 132 -3.31 -6.05 12.53
CA ILE A 132 -3.04 -6.33 11.11
C ILE A 132 -2.84 -5.04 10.29
N GLU A 133 -3.70 -4.04 10.48
CA GLU A 133 -3.60 -2.79 9.74
C GLU A 133 -2.32 -2.03 10.08
N THR A 134 -1.99 -1.90 11.38
CA THR A 134 -0.77 -1.21 11.83
C THR A 134 0.49 -1.86 11.25
N ARG A 135 0.58 -3.21 11.30
CA ARG A 135 1.71 -3.94 10.71
C ARG A 135 1.76 -3.83 9.20
N LEU A 136 0.63 -3.94 8.51
CA LEU A 136 0.59 -3.82 7.05
C LEU A 136 1.14 -2.47 6.61
N VAL A 137 0.71 -1.38 7.26
CA VAL A 137 1.19 -0.04 6.95
C VAL A 137 2.71 0.06 7.18
N ARG A 138 3.24 -0.45 8.30
CA ARG A 138 4.70 -0.41 8.54
C ARG A 138 5.47 -1.29 7.57
N GLY A 139 4.98 -2.48 7.27
CA GLY A 139 5.64 -3.42 6.36
C GLY A 139 5.74 -2.87 4.95
N VAL A 140 4.62 -2.42 4.39
CA VAL A 140 4.58 -1.77 3.07
C VAL A 140 5.46 -0.53 3.05
N ASN A 141 5.38 0.34 4.07
CA ASN A 141 6.22 1.53 4.15
C ASN A 141 7.72 1.20 4.13
N SER A 142 8.12 0.22 4.96
CA SER A 142 9.51 -0.22 5.11
C SER A 142 10.09 -0.81 3.83
N LEU A 143 9.27 -1.49 3.02
CA LEU A 143 9.66 -2.10 1.75
C LEU A 143 10.11 -1.05 0.71
N TYR A 144 9.50 0.13 0.71
CA TYR A 144 9.74 1.19 -0.27
C TYR A 144 10.74 2.25 0.20
N LEU A 145 11.29 2.11 1.41
CA LEU A 145 12.38 2.97 1.88
C LEU A 145 13.73 2.48 1.29
N PRO A 146 14.68 3.38 1.03
CA PRO A 146 16.04 2.99 0.64
C PRO A 146 16.71 2.12 1.71
N ASP A 147 16.90 0.83 1.41
CA ASP A 147 17.37 -0.13 2.40
C ASP A 147 18.82 0.13 2.84
N PHE A 148 19.66 0.67 1.94
CA PHE A 148 21.04 1.05 2.26
C PHE A 148 21.15 2.19 3.29
N ILE A 149 20.07 2.94 3.53
CA ILE A 149 20.03 4.03 4.53
C ILE A 149 19.31 3.59 5.80
N PHE A 150 18.18 2.90 5.64
CA PHE A 150 17.25 2.66 6.74
C PHE A 150 17.24 1.21 7.25
N HIS A 151 17.80 0.25 6.50
CA HIS A 151 17.93 -1.16 6.86
C HIS A 151 16.61 -1.79 7.33
N ARG A 152 15.55 -1.66 6.52
CA ARG A 152 14.17 -2.07 6.90
C ARG A 152 13.56 -3.14 6.01
N LEU A 153 14.27 -3.63 5.01
CA LEU A 153 13.72 -4.59 4.06
C LEU A 153 13.31 -5.91 4.76
N ASP A 154 14.12 -6.40 5.70
CA ASP A 154 13.76 -7.62 6.46
C ASP A 154 12.66 -7.38 7.50
N LEU A 155 12.55 -6.15 8.04
CA LEU A 155 11.40 -5.76 8.85
C LEU A 155 10.11 -5.77 8.02
N ALA A 156 10.18 -5.32 6.76
CA ALA A 156 9.04 -5.39 5.85
C ALA A 156 8.59 -6.84 5.67
N LYS A 157 9.51 -7.76 5.34
CA LYS A 157 9.20 -9.19 5.25
C LYS A 157 8.56 -9.72 6.53
N LYS A 158 9.09 -9.37 7.70
CA LYS A 158 8.57 -9.83 9.00
C LYS A 158 7.11 -9.43 9.19
N ASP A 159 6.74 -8.19 8.89
CA ASP A 159 5.36 -7.73 9.03
C ASP A 159 4.42 -8.33 7.98
N LEU A 160 4.86 -8.45 6.73
CA LEU A 160 4.05 -9.07 5.66
C LEU A 160 3.79 -10.56 5.96
N ASN A 161 4.82 -11.30 6.38
CA ASN A 161 4.68 -12.70 6.77
C ASN A 161 3.82 -12.88 8.02
N TYR A 162 3.84 -11.94 8.97
CA TYR A 162 2.94 -12.00 10.12
C TYR A 162 1.48 -11.99 9.67
N ILE A 163 1.13 -11.17 8.68
CA ILE A 163 -0.23 -11.05 8.16
C ILE A 163 -0.65 -12.34 7.46
N ILE A 164 0.18 -12.86 6.56
CA ILE A 164 -0.07 -14.10 5.83
C ILE A 164 -0.23 -15.28 6.81
N LYS A 165 0.69 -15.43 7.77
CA LYS A 165 0.59 -16.48 8.80
C LYS A 165 -0.66 -16.32 9.67
N THR A 166 -1.09 -15.09 9.94
CA THR A 166 -2.32 -14.85 10.70
C THR A 166 -3.55 -15.24 9.88
N ALA A 167 -3.59 -14.94 8.58
CA ALA A 167 -4.69 -15.34 7.71
C ALA A 167 -4.81 -16.88 7.63
N ASN A 168 -3.69 -17.59 7.51
CA ASN A 168 -3.69 -19.06 7.45
C ASN A 168 -4.19 -19.71 8.74
N LYS A 169 -3.93 -19.10 9.91
CA LYS A 169 -4.36 -19.63 11.21
C LYS A 169 -5.74 -19.14 11.65
N HIS A 170 -6.09 -17.92 11.28
CA HIS A 170 -7.26 -17.18 11.74
C HIS A 170 -7.79 -16.29 10.60
N PRO A 171 -8.39 -16.88 9.54
CA PRO A 171 -8.79 -16.14 8.34
C PRO A 171 -9.71 -14.96 8.65
N GLN A 172 -10.62 -15.10 9.62
CA GLN A 172 -11.52 -14.04 10.08
C GLN A 172 -10.83 -12.78 10.65
N LYS A 173 -9.53 -12.87 10.99
CA LYS A 173 -8.76 -11.73 11.52
C LYS A 173 -8.13 -10.86 10.43
N VAL A 174 -8.08 -11.34 9.19
CA VAL A 174 -7.41 -10.67 8.06
C VAL A 174 -8.40 -10.51 6.92
N ARG A 175 -8.69 -9.28 6.52
CA ARG A 175 -9.53 -9.05 5.34
C ARG A 175 -8.77 -9.40 4.08
N ASP A 176 -9.45 -9.91 3.06
CA ASP A 176 -8.83 -10.35 1.80
C ASP A 176 -7.95 -9.25 1.19
N GLY A 177 -8.45 -8.01 1.11
CA GLY A 177 -7.66 -6.89 0.59
C GLY A 177 -6.35 -6.63 1.35
N GLN A 178 -6.27 -6.97 2.64
CA GLN A 178 -5.03 -6.90 3.43
C GLN A 178 -4.09 -8.06 3.09
N LEU A 179 -4.64 -9.25 2.89
CA LEU A 179 -3.88 -10.44 2.50
C LEU A 179 -3.30 -10.30 1.09
N VAL A 180 -4.11 -9.89 0.12
CA VAL A 180 -3.68 -9.60 -1.26
C VAL A 180 -2.59 -8.52 -1.28
N THR A 181 -2.78 -7.44 -0.50
CA THR A 181 -1.73 -6.41 -0.36
C THR A 181 -0.46 -6.99 0.26
N ALA A 182 -0.56 -7.91 1.22
CA ALA A 182 0.61 -8.53 1.85
C ALA A 182 1.39 -9.39 0.85
N TYR A 183 0.72 -10.25 0.09
CA TYR A 183 1.35 -11.08 -0.95
C TYR A 183 1.98 -10.25 -2.08
N LEU A 184 1.28 -9.23 -2.58
CA LEU A 184 1.80 -8.35 -3.63
C LEU A 184 3.13 -7.71 -3.22
N ASN A 185 3.20 -7.23 -1.97
CA ASN A 185 4.41 -6.60 -1.43
C ASN A 185 5.47 -7.63 -1.04
N LEU A 186 5.10 -8.86 -0.67
CA LEU A 186 6.05 -9.93 -0.41
C LEU A 186 6.76 -10.35 -1.70
N GLY A 187 6.05 -10.42 -2.82
CA GLY A 187 6.68 -10.66 -4.12
C GLY A 187 7.66 -9.54 -4.49
N LYS A 188 7.35 -8.27 -4.18
CA LYS A 188 8.29 -7.16 -4.34
C LYS A 188 9.51 -7.24 -3.41
N TYR A 189 9.36 -7.75 -2.20
CA TYR A 189 10.50 -8.05 -1.34
C TYR A 189 11.42 -9.09 -2.00
N TYR A 190 10.84 -10.19 -2.50
CA TYR A 190 11.62 -11.25 -3.13
C TYR A 190 12.30 -10.79 -4.41
N GLN A 191 11.62 -9.97 -5.23
CA GLN A 191 12.23 -9.32 -6.40
C GLN A 191 13.46 -8.48 -6.01
N LYS A 192 13.37 -7.65 -4.95
CA LYS A 192 14.51 -6.84 -4.46
C LYS A 192 15.68 -7.67 -3.93
N LYS A 193 15.44 -8.94 -3.60
CA LYS A 193 16.46 -9.90 -3.15
C LYS A 193 16.83 -10.90 -4.27
N GLU A 194 16.40 -10.65 -5.50
CA GLU A 194 16.65 -11.48 -6.69
C GLU A 194 16.15 -12.93 -6.55
N LYS A 195 15.19 -13.16 -5.64
CA LYS A 195 14.54 -14.47 -5.44
C LYS A 195 13.33 -14.59 -6.35
N PHE A 196 13.55 -14.57 -7.66
CA PHE A 196 12.50 -14.41 -8.66
C PHE A 196 11.42 -15.49 -8.61
N LYS A 197 11.79 -16.76 -8.37
CA LYS A 197 10.81 -17.84 -8.17
C LYS A 197 9.83 -17.54 -7.04
N LEU A 198 10.34 -17.16 -5.87
CA LEU A 198 9.50 -16.78 -4.72
C LEU A 198 8.69 -15.49 -4.99
N ALA A 199 9.20 -14.60 -5.83
CA ALA A 199 8.47 -13.40 -6.23
C ALA A 199 7.25 -13.74 -7.07
N ILE A 200 7.41 -14.65 -8.04
CA ILE A 200 6.35 -15.14 -8.91
C ILE A 200 5.31 -15.90 -8.08
N GLU A 201 5.71 -16.85 -7.23
CA GLU A 201 4.79 -17.60 -6.34
C GLU A 201 3.93 -16.64 -5.50
N ALA A 202 4.54 -15.60 -4.92
CA ALA A 202 3.79 -14.61 -4.13
C ALA A 202 2.82 -13.76 -4.98
N TRP A 203 3.11 -13.54 -6.27
CA TRP A 203 2.22 -12.82 -7.18
C TRP A 203 1.13 -13.70 -7.79
N GLU A 204 1.36 -15.01 -7.92
CA GLU A 204 0.34 -15.98 -8.29
C GLU A 204 -0.74 -16.08 -7.21
N GLU A 205 -0.36 -16.03 -5.93
CA GLU A 205 -1.32 -15.91 -4.81
C GLU A 205 -2.19 -14.65 -4.95
N VAL A 206 -1.67 -13.52 -5.42
CA VAL A 206 -2.48 -12.31 -5.65
C VAL A 206 -3.53 -12.54 -6.74
N ILE A 207 -3.22 -13.35 -7.74
CA ILE A 207 -4.11 -13.65 -8.86
C ILE A 207 -5.20 -14.65 -8.41
N SER A 208 -4.90 -15.58 -7.50
CA SER A 208 -5.84 -16.61 -7.04
C SER A 208 -7.01 -16.07 -6.21
N PHE A 209 -6.84 -14.95 -5.52
CA PHE A 209 -7.89 -14.42 -4.63
C PHE A 209 -9.08 -13.77 -5.35
N ASP A 210 -8.99 -13.40 -6.64
CA ASP A 210 -10.05 -12.78 -7.49
C ASP A 210 -10.81 -11.54 -6.91
N VAL A 211 -10.47 -11.05 -5.72
CA VAL A 211 -11.16 -9.94 -5.04
C VAL A 211 -10.66 -8.55 -5.43
N ASN A 212 -9.53 -8.44 -6.13
CA ASN A 212 -8.90 -7.16 -6.45
C ASN A 212 -8.25 -7.16 -7.83
N GLN A 213 -9.07 -6.94 -8.86
CA GLN A 213 -8.65 -6.92 -10.26
C GLN A 213 -7.44 -6.00 -10.50
N THR A 214 -7.39 -4.81 -9.90
CA THR A 214 -6.25 -3.90 -10.06
C THR A 214 -4.94 -4.47 -9.51
N GLN A 215 -4.97 -5.15 -8.35
CA GLN A 215 -3.79 -5.79 -7.78
C GLN A 215 -3.41 -7.06 -8.55
N SER A 216 -4.38 -7.85 -9.02
CA SER A 216 -4.15 -9.01 -9.88
C SER A 216 -3.51 -8.62 -11.21
N GLU A 217 -3.99 -7.55 -11.87
CA GLU A 217 -3.36 -7.03 -13.09
C GLU A 217 -1.94 -6.52 -12.84
N ARG A 218 -1.71 -5.88 -11.69
CA ARG A 218 -0.37 -5.45 -11.29
C ARG A 218 0.57 -6.64 -11.04
N ALA A 219 0.08 -7.72 -10.42
CA ALA A 219 0.83 -8.96 -10.21
C ALA A 219 1.20 -9.62 -11.55
N LYS A 220 0.23 -9.78 -12.47
CA LYS A 220 0.46 -10.29 -13.83
C LYS A 220 1.53 -9.49 -14.56
N LYS A 221 1.48 -8.16 -14.47
CA LYS A 221 2.50 -7.28 -15.05
C LYS A 221 3.89 -7.58 -14.48
N TYR A 222 4.02 -7.72 -13.16
CA TYR A 222 5.31 -8.00 -12.53
C TYR A 222 5.88 -9.37 -12.89
N ILE A 223 5.04 -10.41 -12.99
CA ILE A 223 5.45 -11.74 -13.45
C ILE A 223 6.01 -11.64 -14.87
N LYS A 224 5.28 -10.98 -15.77
CA LYS A 224 5.71 -10.79 -17.16
C LYS A 224 7.03 -10.04 -17.28
N GLU A 225 7.19 -8.95 -16.52
CA GLU A 225 8.44 -8.16 -16.50
C GLU A 225 9.65 -9.05 -16.13
N LEU A 226 9.51 -9.98 -15.17
CA LEU A 226 10.59 -10.90 -14.82
C LEU A 226 10.88 -11.96 -15.89
N GLN A 227 9.85 -12.49 -16.54
CA GLN A 227 10.00 -13.51 -17.59
C GLN A 227 10.71 -12.94 -18.83
N THR A 228 10.44 -11.68 -19.19
CA THR A 228 11.08 -11.04 -20.34
C THR A 228 12.55 -10.69 -20.09
N THR A 229 12.96 -10.45 -18.84
CA THR A 229 14.36 -10.12 -18.51
C THR A 229 15.25 -11.35 -18.40
N SER A 230 14.70 -12.57 -18.37
CA SER A 230 15.47 -13.82 -18.37
C SER A 230 15.73 -14.40 -19.76
N GLU A 231 15.22 -13.77 -20.82
CA GLU A 231 15.35 -14.21 -22.22
C GLU A 231 16.43 -13.41 -23.01
N ASP A 232 16.99 -12.35 -22.41
CA ASP A 232 18.11 -11.53 -22.93
C ASP A 232 19.41 -11.84 -22.18
#